data_AF-A0A0C1UHE1-F1
#
_entry.id   AF-A0A0C1UHE1-F1
#
_cell.length_a   1.000
_cell.length_b   1.000
_cell.length_c   1.000
_cell.angle_alpha   90.00
_cell.angle_beta   90.00
_cell.angle_gamma   90.00
#
_symmetry.space_group_name_H-M   'P 1'
#
loop_
_entity.id
_entity.type
_entity.pdbx_description
1 polymer ?
#
loop_
_entity_poly.entity_id
_entity_poly.type
_entity_poly.pdbx_seq_one_letter_code
_entity_poly.pdbx_strand_id
1 'polypeptide(L)'
;MHNTGGANLNELILYATPTGDLLAWCNDYFHIADQLGGTEAQKYPPHCSMTGFFHRSTSRLNEAVWALGNLDVKSVNIPIDSLNISLDKPSWLGIEIGSESLSSIISLFSSNYKNLSDEDPIRVKEWLHLSLAYGVEDIGPFKEALIDMDALPSEPSWEISLWQRHRHNLWKRLNFETD
;
A
#
# COMPACT_ATOMS: atom_id res chain seq x y z
N MET A 1 -8.47 27.90 32.42
CA MET A 1 -7.49 27.44 31.43
C MET A 1 -7.91 26.04 31.01
N HIS A 2 -8.58 25.92 29.87
CA HIS A 2 -8.96 24.60 29.33
C HIS A 2 -7.71 23.95 28.74
N ASN A 3 -7.28 22.85 29.36
CA ASN A 3 -6.27 21.98 28.79
C ASN A 3 -6.93 21.25 27.62
N THR A 4 -6.80 21.77 26.40
CA THR A 4 -7.18 21.05 25.18
C THR A 4 -6.14 19.95 24.99
N GLY A 5 -6.36 18.82 25.65
CA GLY A 5 -5.68 17.57 25.32
C GLY A 5 -6.05 17.21 23.90
N GLY A 6 -5.32 17.76 22.92
CA GLY A 6 -5.43 17.32 21.53
C GLY A 6 -5.19 15.82 21.53
N ALA A 7 -6.14 15.06 21.00
CA ALA A 7 -5.99 13.63 20.89
C ALA A 7 -4.65 13.33 20.22
N ASN A 8 -3.83 12.50 20.86
CA ASN A 8 -2.57 12.07 20.27
C ASN A 8 -2.95 11.11 19.14
N LEU A 9 -3.01 11.63 17.92
CA LEU A 9 -3.46 10.91 16.73
C LEU A 9 -2.29 10.14 16.11
N ASN A 10 -2.55 8.90 15.75
CA ASN A 10 -1.68 8.05 14.96
C ASN A 10 -2.11 8.12 13.50
N GLU A 11 -1.16 8.38 12.62
CA GLU A 11 -1.38 8.33 11.18
C GLU A 11 -1.17 6.90 10.67
N LEU A 12 -2.20 6.37 10.02
CA LEU A 12 -2.30 4.99 9.61
C LEU A 12 -2.59 4.89 8.11
N ILE A 13 -2.20 3.76 7.52
CA ILE A 13 -2.53 3.41 6.14
C ILE A 13 -2.62 1.89 5.98
N LEU A 14 -3.56 1.44 5.14
CA LEU A 14 -3.67 0.04 4.76
C LEU A 14 -2.90 -0.18 3.44
N TYR A 15 -2.01 -1.16 3.44
CA TYR A 15 -1.26 -1.58 2.26
C TYR A 15 -1.51 -3.04 1.95
N ALA A 16 -1.57 -3.34 0.66
CA ALA A 16 -1.28 -4.67 0.13
C ALA A 16 0.16 -4.65 -0.39
N THR A 17 0.98 -5.60 0.02
CA THR A 17 2.38 -5.76 -0.42
C THR A 17 2.53 -7.06 -1.20
N PRO A 18 3.18 -7.05 -2.37
CA PRO A 18 3.44 -8.28 -3.09
C PRO A 18 4.40 -9.16 -2.28
N THR A 19 4.29 -10.47 -2.47
CA THR A 19 5.19 -11.49 -1.91
C THR A 19 5.60 -12.47 -3.00
N GLY A 20 6.54 -13.37 -2.69
CA GLY A 20 7.02 -14.38 -3.64
C GLY A 20 7.58 -13.79 -4.93
N ASP A 21 7.22 -14.38 -6.06
CA ASP A 21 7.77 -14.04 -7.39
C ASP A 21 7.46 -12.60 -7.81
N LEU A 22 6.30 -12.05 -7.44
CA LEU A 22 5.98 -10.66 -7.77
C LEU A 22 6.86 -9.69 -6.97
N LEU A 23 7.16 -9.99 -5.71
CA LEU A 23 8.08 -9.18 -4.92
C LEU A 23 9.49 -9.23 -5.50
N ALA A 24 9.95 -10.42 -5.91
CA ALA A 24 11.25 -10.59 -6.57
C ALA A 24 11.30 -9.76 -7.86
N TRP A 25 10.29 -9.87 -8.72
CA TRP A 25 10.16 -9.09 -9.95
C TRP A 25 10.20 -7.57 -9.68
N CYS A 26 9.45 -7.10 -8.68
CA CYS A 26 9.48 -5.68 -8.31
C CYS A 26 10.86 -5.24 -7.82
N ASN A 27 11.55 -6.07 -7.04
CA ASN A 27 12.88 -5.75 -6.54
C ASN A 27 13.92 -5.72 -7.65
N ASP A 28 13.83 -6.61 -8.64
CA ASP A 28 14.70 -6.59 -9.81
C ASP A 28 14.50 -5.31 -10.62
N TYR A 29 13.25 -4.91 -10.86
CA TYR A 29 12.96 -3.61 -11.49
C TYR A 29 13.51 -2.44 -10.65
N PHE A 30 13.29 -2.44 -9.34
CA PHE A 30 13.74 -1.36 -8.44
C PHE A 30 15.26 -1.23 -8.48
N HIS A 31 15.98 -2.36 -8.53
CA HIS A 31 17.42 -2.37 -8.67
C HIS A 31 17.88 -1.73 -9.99
N ILE A 32 17.22 -2.05 -11.11
CA ILE A 32 17.52 -1.43 -12.41
C ILE A 32 17.20 0.07 -12.37
N ALA A 33 16.05 0.45 -11.83
CA ALA A 33 15.64 1.86 -11.70
C ALA A 33 16.64 2.68 -10.85
N ASP A 34 17.19 2.10 -9.78
CA ASP A 34 18.23 2.75 -8.97
C ASP A 34 19.53 2.99 -9.76
N GLN A 35 19.90 2.08 -10.67
CA GLN A 35 21.05 2.28 -11.57
C GLN A 35 20.83 3.45 -12.56
N LEU A 36 19.57 3.79 -12.84
CA LEU A 36 19.18 4.96 -13.65
C LEU A 36 19.04 6.26 -12.85
N GLY A 37 19.36 6.23 -11.55
CA GLY A 37 19.25 7.37 -10.63
C GLY A 37 18.06 7.33 -9.68
N GLY A 38 17.20 6.32 -9.79
CA GLY A 38 16.06 6.09 -8.91
C GLY A 38 14.92 7.11 -9.07
N THR A 39 13.77 6.80 -8.48
CA THR A 39 12.60 7.71 -8.43
C THR A 39 11.98 7.74 -7.03
N GLU A 40 10.86 8.45 -6.85
CA GLU A 40 10.13 8.43 -5.58
C GLU A 40 9.62 7.04 -5.21
N ALA A 41 9.38 6.15 -6.19
CA ALA A 41 8.90 4.79 -5.94
C ALA A 41 9.91 3.95 -5.15
N GLN A 42 11.20 4.05 -5.47
CA GLN A 42 12.28 3.27 -4.85
C GLN A 42 12.55 3.66 -3.39
N LYS A 43 11.97 4.76 -2.90
CA LYS A 43 12.07 5.19 -1.49
C LYS A 43 11.19 4.36 -0.54
N TYR A 44 10.36 3.47 -1.09
CA TYR A 44 9.43 2.62 -0.35
C TYR A 44 9.57 1.18 -0.82
N PRO A 45 9.27 0.18 0.02
CA PRO A 45 9.10 -1.18 -0.48
C PRO A 45 7.96 -1.22 -1.51
N PRO A 46 7.96 -2.18 -2.46
CA PRO A 46 6.84 -2.37 -3.38
C PRO A 46 5.53 -2.55 -2.61
N HIS A 47 4.51 -1.76 -2.96
CA HIS A 47 3.21 -1.77 -2.27
C HIS A 47 2.10 -1.22 -3.15
N CYS A 48 0.87 -1.60 -2.81
CA CYS A 48 -0.37 -1.01 -3.29
C CYS A 48 -1.07 -0.30 -2.13
N SER A 49 -1.31 1.00 -2.29
CA SER A 49 -2.11 1.78 -1.34
C SER A 49 -3.58 1.38 -1.42
N MET A 50 -4.11 0.82 -0.33
CA MET A 50 -5.52 0.40 -0.25
C MET A 50 -6.42 1.51 0.31
N THR A 51 -5.85 2.41 1.13
CA THR A 51 -6.52 3.61 1.64
C THR A 51 -5.64 4.84 1.41
N GLY A 52 -6.22 6.03 1.58
CA GLY A 52 -5.43 7.21 1.97
C GLY A 52 -4.93 7.09 3.41
N PHE A 53 -4.05 8.01 3.82
CA PHE A 53 -3.75 8.20 5.23
C PHE A 53 -5.01 8.56 6.01
N PHE A 54 -5.13 8.04 7.22
CA PHE A 54 -6.19 8.37 8.15
C PHE A 54 -5.65 8.43 9.57
N HIS A 55 -6.30 9.24 10.42
CA HIS A 55 -5.83 9.50 11.78
C HIS A 55 -6.73 8.84 12.82
N ARG A 56 -6.11 8.17 13.80
CA ARG A 56 -6.82 7.53 14.93
C ARG A 56 -6.25 7.93 16.27
N SER A 57 -7.14 8.18 17.22
CA SER A 57 -6.74 8.38 18.61
C SER A 57 -5.96 7.17 19.13
N THR A 58 -4.97 7.41 19.99
CA THR A 58 -4.12 6.35 20.55
C THR A 58 -4.92 5.26 21.26
N SER A 59 -6.03 5.62 21.92
CA SER A 59 -6.94 4.68 22.57
C SER A 59 -7.64 3.73 21.60
N ARG A 60 -7.75 4.08 20.31
CA ARG A 60 -8.46 3.30 19.30
C ARG A 60 -7.56 2.64 18.27
N LEU A 61 -6.23 2.73 18.44
CA LEU A 61 -5.28 2.06 17.55
C LEU A 61 -5.56 0.54 17.46
N ASN A 62 -5.84 -0.08 18.61
CA ASN A 62 -6.16 -1.51 18.68
C ASN A 62 -7.47 -1.85 17.96
N GLU A 63 -8.45 -0.94 17.92
CA GLU A 63 -9.68 -1.16 17.15
C GLU A 63 -9.39 -1.26 15.65
N ALA A 64 -8.44 -0.46 15.12
CA ALA A 64 -8.04 -0.55 13.71
C ALA A 64 -7.32 -1.87 13.40
N VAL A 65 -6.45 -2.34 14.32
CA VAL A 65 -5.79 -3.65 14.21
C VAL A 65 -6.83 -4.78 14.25
N TRP A 66 -7.80 -4.71 15.16
CA TRP A 66 -8.88 -5.69 15.28
C TRP A 66 -9.81 -5.69 14.07
N ALA A 67 -10.14 -4.52 13.52
CA ALA A 67 -10.98 -4.40 12.33
C ALA A 67 -10.37 -5.14 11.14
N LEU A 68 -9.04 -5.10 10.98
CA LEU A 68 -8.33 -5.87 9.96
C LEU A 68 -8.18 -7.35 10.35
N GLY A 69 -7.86 -7.64 11.62
CA GLY A 69 -7.70 -9.01 12.12
C GLY A 69 -8.96 -9.88 11.99
N ASN A 70 -10.15 -9.27 12.04
CA ASN A 70 -11.43 -9.96 11.87
C ASN A 70 -11.78 -10.30 10.42
N LEU A 71 -11.02 -9.82 9.43
CA LEU A 71 -11.30 -10.09 8.02
C LEU A 71 -10.77 -11.44 7.53
N ASP A 72 -10.16 -12.24 8.41
CA ASP A 72 -9.47 -13.50 8.08
C ASP A 72 -8.49 -13.38 6.90
N VAL A 73 -7.83 -12.22 6.82
CA VAL A 73 -6.87 -11.88 5.76
C VAL A 73 -5.43 -12.27 6.10
N LYS A 74 -5.21 -13.02 7.18
CA LYS A 74 -3.86 -13.38 7.61
C LYS A 74 -3.24 -14.39 6.63
N SER A 75 -2.26 -13.93 5.85
CA SER A 75 -1.39 -14.75 4.99
C SER A 75 -2.05 -15.55 3.85
N VAL A 76 -3.30 -15.24 3.50
CA VAL A 76 -3.97 -15.92 2.39
C VAL A 76 -3.46 -15.32 1.08
N ASN A 77 -3.12 -16.17 0.10
CA ASN A 77 -2.92 -15.76 -1.30
C ASN A 77 -4.18 -15.00 -1.77
N ILE A 78 -4.18 -13.68 -1.65
CA ILE A 78 -5.32 -12.86 -2.06
C ILE A 78 -5.41 -12.97 -3.58
N PRO A 79 -6.54 -13.44 -4.13
CA PRO A 79 -6.71 -13.52 -5.58
C PRO A 79 -6.56 -12.15 -6.22
N ILE A 80 -5.71 -12.09 -7.25
CA ILE A 80 -5.58 -10.94 -8.13
C ILE A 80 -6.12 -11.35 -9.50
N ASP A 81 -7.13 -10.63 -9.96
CA ASP A 81 -7.82 -10.94 -11.22
C ASP A 81 -6.98 -10.51 -12.43
N SER A 82 -6.21 -9.43 -12.29
CA SER A 82 -5.29 -8.96 -13.33
C SER A 82 -4.17 -8.08 -12.80
N LEU A 83 -3.01 -8.18 -13.45
CA LEU A 83 -1.89 -7.24 -13.32
C LEU A 83 -1.56 -6.71 -14.71
N ASN A 84 -1.57 -5.38 -14.87
CA ASN A 84 -1.28 -4.74 -16.15
C ASN A 84 -0.23 -3.64 -15.97
N ILE A 85 0.89 -3.73 -16.68
CA ILE A 85 1.85 -2.63 -16.73
C ILE A 85 1.21 -1.49 -17.53
N SER A 86 1.10 -0.31 -16.92
CA SER A 86 0.60 0.89 -17.59
C SER A 86 1.78 1.72 -18.12
N LEU A 87 1.87 1.78 -19.44
CA LEU A 87 2.91 2.48 -20.20
C LEU A 87 2.42 3.82 -20.78
N ASP A 88 1.14 4.11 -20.65
CA ASP A 88 0.45 5.24 -21.29
C ASP A 88 0.57 6.55 -20.51
N LYS A 89 0.91 6.50 -19.20
CA LYS A 89 0.98 7.71 -18.37
C LYS A 89 2.33 8.42 -18.55
N PRO A 90 2.36 9.75 -18.73
CA PRO A 90 3.58 10.48 -19.09
C PRO A 90 4.55 10.66 -17.91
N SER A 91 4.06 10.69 -16.68
CA SER A 91 4.86 10.96 -15.46
C SER A 91 4.78 9.87 -14.41
N TRP A 92 4.23 8.71 -14.80
CA TRP A 92 4.04 7.56 -13.92
C TRP A 92 4.20 6.27 -14.72
N LEU A 93 4.83 5.29 -14.09
CA LEU A 93 4.91 3.92 -14.54
C LEU A 93 4.58 3.03 -13.36
N GLY A 94 3.74 2.03 -13.61
CA GLY A 94 3.39 1.08 -12.58
C GLY A 94 2.55 -0.07 -13.08
N ILE A 95 2.13 -0.88 -12.12
CA ILE A 95 1.25 -2.03 -12.34
C ILE A 95 -0.13 -1.64 -11.84
N GLU A 96 -1.11 -1.63 -12.73
CA GLU A 96 -2.53 -1.54 -12.39
C GLU A 96 -3.02 -2.91 -11.93
N ILE A 97 -3.74 -2.93 -10.82
CA ILE A 97 -4.15 -4.15 -10.12
C ILE A 97 -5.67 -4.26 -10.17
N GLY A 98 -6.17 -5.27 -10.87
CA GLY A 98 -7.57 -5.67 -10.78
C GLY A 98 -7.72 -6.74 -9.70
N SER A 99 -8.49 -6.46 -8.64
CA SER A 99 -8.82 -7.45 -7.61
C SER A 99 -10.13 -7.11 -6.91
N GLU A 100 -11.17 -7.90 -7.15
CA GLU A 100 -12.43 -7.85 -6.39
C GLU A 100 -12.20 -8.20 -4.92
N SER A 101 -11.26 -9.11 -4.64
CA SER A 101 -10.89 -9.52 -3.30
C SER A 101 -10.29 -8.36 -2.50
N LEU A 102 -9.30 -7.64 -3.06
CA LEU A 102 -8.75 -6.46 -2.42
C LEU A 102 -9.82 -5.38 -2.23
N SER A 103 -10.65 -5.12 -3.24
CA SER A 103 -11.73 -4.13 -3.15
C SER A 103 -12.73 -4.45 -2.03
N SER A 104 -13.08 -5.73 -1.89
CA SER A 104 -13.95 -6.24 -0.83
C SER A 104 -13.30 -6.07 0.55
N ILE A 105 -12.02 -6.39 0.69
CA ILE A 105 -11.29 -6.24 1.96
C ILE A 105 -11.25 -4.78 2.40
N ILE A 106 -10.96 -3.84 1.48
CA ILE A 106 -10.96 -2.39 1.77
C ILE A 106 -12.33 -1.93 2.24
N SER A 107 -13.38 -2.38 1.55
CA SER A 107 -14.76 -2.05 1.87
C SER A 107 -15.12 -2.56 3.27
N LEU A 108 -14.85 -3.83 3.58
CA LEU A 108 -15.11 -4.43 4.89
C LEU A 108 -14.30 -3.77 6.00
N PHE A 109 -13.02 -3.48 5.76
CA PHE A 109 -12.18 -2.75 6.70
C PHE A 109 -12.77 -1.38 7.02
N SER A 110 -13.16 -0.62 5.99
CA SER A 110 -13.75 0.71 6.17
C SER A 110 -15.12 0.67 6.84
N SER A 111 -15.96 -0.34 6.57
CA SER A 111 -17.30 -0.46 7.17
C SER A 111 -17.27 -0.89 8.63
N ASN A 112 -16.27 -1.71 9.01
CA ASN A 112 -16.09 -2.17 10.38
C ASN A 112 -15.58 -1.08 11.31
N TYR A 113 -15.19 0.09 10.77
CA TYR A 113 -14.57 1.15 11.55
C TYR A 113 -15.23 2.51 11.32
N LYS A 114 -16.08 2.94 12.25
CA LYS A 114 -16.65 4.30 12.25
C LYS A 114 -15.65 5.29 12.88
N ASN A 115 -15.39 6.40 12.19
CA ASN A 115 -14.56 7.49 12.71
C ASN A 115 -15.31 8.27 13.80
N LEU A 116 -14.57 8.80 14.78
CA LEU A 116 -15.08 9.84 15.69
C LEU A 116 -15.06 11.22 15.02
N SER A 117 -15.66 12.21 15.67
CA SER A 117 -15.74 13.59 15.17
C SER A 117 -14.37 14.27 14.98
N ASP A 118 -13.35 13.80 15.70
CA ASP A 118 -11.96 14.28 15.64
C ASP A 118 -11.04 13.38 14.80
N GLU A 119 -11.60 12.37 14.11
CA GLU A 119 -10.87 11.42 13.27
C GLU A 119 -11.33 11.49 11.81
N ASP A 120 -10.40 11.27 10.88
CA ASP A 120 -10.72 11.31 9.46
C ASP A 120 -11.54 10.09 9.02
N PRO A 121 -12.48 10.25 8.09
CA PRO A 121 -13.09 9.12 7.40
C PRO A 121 -12.02 8.37 6.60
N ILE A 122 -12.16 7.04 6.50
CA ILE A 122 -11.26 6.23 5.66
C ILE A 122 -11.59 6.50 4.21
N ARG A 123 -10.66 7.11 3.48
CA ARG A 123 -10.75 7.25 2.03
C ARG A 123 -10.23 5.97 1.38
N VAL A 124 -11.14 5.15 0.87
CA VAL A 124 -10.84 3.95 0.09
C VAL A 124 -10.21 4.31 -1.26
N LYS A 125 -9.35 3.45 -1.80
CA LYS A 125 -8.76 3.61 -3.13
C LYS A 125 -9.52 2.75 -4.14
N GLU A 126 -10.06 3.40 -5.17
CA GLU A 126 -10.73 2.72 -6.28
C GLU A 126 -9.74 2.27 -7.35
N TRP A 127 -8.72 3.09 -7.61
CA TRP A 127 -7.65 2.75 -8.54
C TRP A 127 -6.48 2.13 -7.77
N LEU A 128 -6.49 0.80 -7.69
CA LEU A 128 -5.43 0.01 -7.09
C LEU A 128 -4.25 -0.13 -8.04
N HIS A 129 -3.07 0.24 -7.55
CA HIS A 129 -1.84 0.18 -8.35
C HIS A 129 -0.61 0.07 -7.45
N LEU A 130 0.44 -0.47 -8.03
CA LEU A 130 1.81 -0.46 -7.50
C LEU A 130 2.65 0.45 -8.39
N SER A 131 3.23 1.50 -7.80
CA SER A 131 4.10 2.41 -8.53
C SER A 131 5.49 1.80 -8.72
N LEU A 132 5.96 1.77 -9.96
CA LEU A 132 7.31 1.37 -10.32
C LEU A 132 8.23 2.59 -10.48
N ALA A 133 7.75 3.67 -11.09
CA ALA A 133 8.50 4.92 -11.18
C ALA A 133 7.56 6.14 -11.24
N TYR A 134 7.90 7.19 -10.48
CA TYR A 134 7.20 8.49 -10.52
C TYR A 134 8.01 9.60 -9.84
N GLY A 135 7.61 10.86 -10.06
CA GLY A 135 8.27 12.01 -9.46
C GLY A 135 9.55 12.44 -10.17
N VAL A 136 9.67 12.09 -11.45
CA VAL A 136 10.77 12.48 -12.35
C VAL A 136 10.23 13.28 -13.53
N GLU A 137 11.08 14.09 -14.16
CA GLU A 137 10.71 14.89 -15.33
C GLU A 137 10.45 14.04 -16.57
N ASP A 138 11.25 12.99 -16.77
CA ASP A 138 11.12 12.05 -17.88
C ASP A 138 11.06 10.60 -17.37
N ILE A 139 9.97 9.91 -17.71
CA ILE A 139 9.74 8.51 -17.35
C ILE A 139 10.27 7.53 -18.41
N GLY A 140 10.69 8.03 -19.59
CA GLY A 140 11.11 7.22 -20.74
C GLY A 140 12.15 6.15 -20.41
N PRO A 141 13.30 6.50 -19.78
CA PRO A 141 14.33 5.52 -19.43
C PRO A 141 13.82 4.40 -18.51
N PHE A 142 12.89 4.73 -17.60
CA PHE A 142 12.28 3.77 -16.68
C PHE A 142 11.31 2.82 -17.40
N LYS A 143 10.65 3.27 -18.47
CA LYS A 143 9.83 2.40 -19.32
C LYS A 143 10.70 1.47 -20.16
N GLU A 144 11.82 1.97 -20.70
CA GLU A 144 12.76 1.17 -21.49
C GLU A 144 13.38 0.04 -20.67
N ALA A 145 13.61 0.27 -19.37
CA ALA A 145 14.10 -0.75 -18.45
C ALA A 145 13.22 -2.02 -18.35
N LEU A 146 11.92 -1.92 -18.70
CA LEU A 146 11.01 -3.07 -18.69
C LEU A 146 11.16 -3.99 -19.91
N ILE A 147 11.80 -3.54 -20.99
CA ILE A 147 11.90 -4.30 -22.25
C ILE A 147 12.64 -5.62 -22.05
N ASP A 148 13.67 -5.60 -21.21
CA ASP A 148 14.53 -6.75 -20.93
C ASP A 148 14.10 -7.54 -19.69
N MET A 149 12.97 -7.16 -19.07
CA MET A 149 12.42 -7.88 -17.92
C MET A 149 11.52 -9.02 -18.36
N ASP A 150 11.51 -10.09 -17.56
CA ASP A 150 10.53 -11.16 -17.69
C ASP A 150 9.10 -10.62 -17.55
N ALA A 151 8.14 -11.33 -18.13
CA ALA A 151 6.73 -11.02 -17.94
C ALA A 151 6.34 -11.09 -16.45
N LEU A 152 5.32 -10.32 -16.06
CA LEU A 152 4.76 -10.40 -14.72
C LEU A 152 4.33 -11.85 -14.38
N PRO A 153 4.50 -12.29 -13.14
CA PRO A 153 4.06 -13.61 -12.72
C PRO A 153 2.54 -13.74 -12.85
N SER A 154 2.09 -14.92 -13.30
CA SER A 154 0.67 -15.22 -13.54
C SER A 154 -0.14 -15.47 -12.25
N GLU A 155 0.54 -15.88 -11.17
CA GLU A 155 -0.07 -16.15 -9.87
C GLU A 155 0.62 -15.32 -8.77
N PRO A 156 0.34 -14.01 -8.69
CA PRO A 156 0.98 -13.16 -7.71
C PRO A 156 0.41 -13.36 -6.31
N SER A 157 1.29 -13.46 -5.30
CA SER A 157 0.92 -13.48 -3.90
C SER A 157 0.99 -12.10 -3.27
N TRP A 158 0.10 -11.82 -2.32
CA TRP A 158 0.03 -10.54 -1.62
C TRP A 158 -0.27 -10.74 -0.14
N GLU A 159 0.25 -9.82 0.68
CA GLU A 159 -0.08 -9.70 2.09
C GLU A 159 -0.71 -8.34 2.36
N ILE A 160 -1.70 -8.30 3.24
CA ILE A 160 -2.29 -7.04 3.71
C ILE A 160 -1.77 -6.71 5.09
N SER A 161 -1.45 -5.44 5.30
CA SER A 161 -0.94 -4.94 6.57
C SER A 161 -1.40 -3.53 6.86
N LEU A 162 -1.66 -3.28 8.13
CA LEU A 162 -1.84 -1.93 8.65
C LEU A 162 -0.49 -1.36 9.05
N TRP A 163 -0.20 -0.15 8.59
CA TRP A 163 1.05 0.55 8.88
C TRP A 163 0.78 1.83 9.66
N GLN A 164 1.68 2.14 10.58
CA GLN A 164 1.71 3.40 11.32
C GLN A 164 2.93 4.21 10.90
N ARG A 165 2.70 5.47 10.54
CA ARG A 165 3.78 6.43 10.30
C ARG A 165 4.09 7.20 11.59
N HIS A 166 5.35 7.14 12.00
CA HIS A 166 5.90 7.93 13.10
C HIS A 166 6.66 9.15 12.57
N ARG A 167 7.14 9.99 13.50
CA ARG A 167 8.00 11.14 13.17
C ARG A 167 9.22 10.69 12.36
N HIS A 168 9.71 11.57 11.49
CA HIS A 168 10.82 11.32 10.58
C HIS A 168 10.58 10.17 9.57
N ASN A 169 9.32 9.92 9.20
CA ASN A 169 8.95 8.85 8.25
C ASN A 169 9.41 7.45 8.68
N LEU A 170 9.50 7.20 9.99
CA LEU A 170 9.70 5.86 10.51
C LEU A 170 8.39 5.09 10.41
N TRP A 171 8.43 3.91 9.79
CA TRP A 171 7.25 3.09 9.53
C TRP A 171 7.24 1.86 10.43
N LYS A 172 6.09 1.59 11.04
CA LYS A 172 5.86 0.40 11.85
C LYS A 172 4.70 -0.40 11.26
N ARG A 173 4.97 -1.65 10.87
CA ARG A 173 3.92 -2.64 10.59
C ARG A 173 3.22 -2.98 11.91
N LEU A 174 1.90 -2.88 11.94
CA LEU A 174 1.10 -3.28 13.10
C LEU A 174 0.73 -4.75 12.92
N ASN A 175 1.44 -5.62 13.63
CA ASN A 175 1.26 -7.06 13.53
C ASN A 175 -0.06 -7.52 14.17
N PHE A 176 -0.58 -8.63 13.65
CA PHE A 176 -1.84 -9.24 14.08
C PHE A 176 -1.70 -10.25 15.22
N GLU A 177 -0.52 -10.39 15.79
CA GLU A 177 -0.27 -11.34 16.87
C GLU A 177 -0.88 -10.76 18.14
N THR A 178 -2.04 -11.30 18.50
CA THR A 178 -2.46 -11.34 19.90
C THR A 178 -1.52 -12.32 20.60
N ASP A 179 -0.86 -11.85 21.66
CA ASP A 179 -0.16 -12.71 22.62
C ASP A 179 -1.01 -13.91 23.06
#